data_AF-A0A2N7RPK1-F1
#
_entry.id   AF-A0A2N7RPK1-F1
#
_cell.length_a   1.000
_cell.length_b   1.000
_cell.length_c   1.000
_cell.angle_alpha   90.00
_cell.angle_beta   90.00
_cell.angle_gamma   90.00
#
_symmetry.space_group_name_H-M   'P 1'
#
loop_
_entity.id
_entity.type
_entity.pdbx_description
1 polymer ?
#
loop_
_entity_poly.entity_id
_entity_poly.type
_entity_poly.pdbx_seq_one_letter_code
_entity_poly.pdbx_strand_id
1 'polypeptide(L)'
;MTATTISQPPHKNKAFTTLLAFLLGSLGAHRFYLHGAKDAWGWLHLAAVPATLLLRQIVPEADWFYQILPLTLSALAGFLEALVLGLMPDDKWDARYNAASGRQSDTGWPLAVVLVATLMLGAGVLIATMARLFDLLYTGGAYG
;
A
#
# COMPACT_ATOMS: atom_id res chain seq x y z
N MET A 1 15.07 37.82 -26.44
CA MET A 1 14.76 36.39 -26.64
C MET A 1 14.63 35.73 -25.29
N THR A 2 13.41 35.65 -24.75
CA THR A 2 13.11 35.00 -23.47
C THR A 2 13.07 33.49 -23.68
N ALA A 3 14.10 32.78 -23.23
CA ALA A 3 14.11 31.33 -23.22
C ALA A 3 13.00 30.83 -22.28
N THR A 4 11.92 30.31 -22.85
CA THR A 4 10.88 29.63 -22.07
C THR A 4 11.45 28.28 -21.66
N THR A 5 11.98 28.17 -20.46
CA THR A 5 12.35 26.89 -19.86
C THR A 5 11.07 26.09 -19.66
N ILE A 6 10.81 25.14 -20.57
CA ILE A 6 9.70 24.20 -20.42
C ILE A 6 10.04 23.29 -19.24
N SER A 7 9.49 23.64 -18.08
CA SER A 7 9.50 22.83 -16.87
C SER A 7 8.90 21.45 -17.19
N GLN A 8 9.75 20.46 -17.45
CA GLN A 8 9.29 19.08 -17.65
C GLN A 8 8.66 18.59 -16.34
N PRO A 9 7.46 17.99 -16.38
CA PRO A 9 6.83 17.48 -15.18
C PRO A 9 7.68 16.35 -14.57
N PRO A 10 7.68 16.22 -13.23
CA PRO A 10 8.51 15.24 -12.55
C PRO A 10 8.15 13.81 -12.98
N HIS A 11 9.15 13.00 -13.31
CA HIS A 11 8.99 11.60 -13.69
C HIS A 11 8.94 10.70 -12.44
N LYS A 12 7.87 9.93 -12.30
CA LYS A 12 7.58 9.05 -11.15
C LYS A 12 8.21 7.68 -11.36
N ASN A 13 8.90 7.18 -10.34
CA ASN A 13 9.61 5.90 -10.38
C ASN A 13 8.69 4.73 -9.94
N LYS A 14 8.47 3.75 -10.83
CA LYS A 14 7.62 2.59 -10.59
C LYS A 14 8.12 1.68 -9.47
N ALA A 15 9.40 1.31 -9.52
CA ALA A 15 10.01 0.43 -8.51
C ALA A 15 9.95 1.06 -7.11
N PHE A 16 10.24 2.36 -7.02
CA PHE A 16 10.16 3.08 -5.76
C PHE A 16 8.73 3.18 -5.24
N THR A 17 7.75 3.47 -6.11
CA THR A 17 6.33 3.50 -5.72
C THR A 17 5.88 2.13 -5.20
N THR A 18 6.28 1.06 -5.90
CA THR A 18 5.95 -0.31 -5.50
C THR A 18 6.57 -0.68 -4.16
N LEU A 19 7.84 -0.33 -3.95
CA LEU A 19 8.52 -0.50 -2.66
C LEU A 19 7.82 0.28 -1.54
N LEU A 20 7.36 1.49 -1.84
CA LEU A 20 6.63 2.32 -0.90
C LEU A 20 5.26 1.72 -0.53
N ALA A 21 4.58 1.10 -1.49
CA ALA A 21 3.35 0.37 -1.25
C ALA A 21 3.59 -0.90 -0.42
N PHE A 22 4.69 -1.60 -0.67
CA PHE A 22 5.09 -2.78 0.11
C PHE A 22 5.44 -2.44 1.56
N LEU A 23 6.29 -1.44 1.80
CA LEU A 23 6.80 -1.12 3.14
C LEU A 23 5.85 -0.23 3.95
N LEU A 24 5.25 0.76 3.30
CA LEU A 24 4.46 1.82 3.93
C LEU A 24 3.05 1.93 3.32
N GLY A 25 2.55 0.84 2.73
CA GLY A 25 1.22 0.75 2.15
C GLY A 25 0.11 0.96 3.18
N SER A 26 0.31 0.47 4.41
CA SER A 26 -0.63 0.69 5.52
C SER A 26 -0.83 2.16 5.88
N LEU A 27 0.09 3.04 5.49
CA LEU A 27 0.01 4.50 5.69
C LEU A 27 -0.37 5.25 4.41
N GLY A 28 -0.54 4.55 3.28
CA GLY A 28 -0.88 5.17 2.00
C GLY A 28 0.26 5.96 1.36
N ALA A 29 1.51 5.76 1.77
CA ALA A 29 2.63 6.60 1.33
C ALA A 29 2.81 6.60 -0.21
N HIS A 30 2.59 5.45 -0.85
CA HIS A 30 2.65 5.32 -2.31
C HIS A 30 1.53 6.11 -3.03
N ARG A 31 0.34 6.21 -2.43
CA ARG A 31 -0.75 7.06 -2.92
C ARG A 31 -0.38 8.52 -2.89
N PHE A 32 0.16 8.99 -1.76
CA PHE A 32 0.63 10.38 -1.64
C PHE A 32 1.79 10.69 -2.58
N TYR A 33 2.69 9.74 -2.82
CA TYR A 33 3.75 9.91 -3.82
C TYR A 33 3.20 10.11 -5.23
N LEU A 34 2.14 9.39 -5.61
CA LEU A 34 1.53 9.45 -6.94
C LEU A 34 0.61 10.66 -7.12
N HIS A 35 -0.29 10.90 -6.18
CA HIS A 35 -1.42 11.82 -6.34
C HIS A 35 -1.34 13.05 -5.41
N GLY A 36 -0.37 13.08 -4.49
CA GLY A 36 -0.22 14.14 -3.49
C GLY A 36 -1.30 14.11 -2.40
N ALA A 37 -1.38 15.19 -1.61
CA ALA A 37 -2.27 15.28 -0.44
C ALA A 37 -3.77 15.37 -0.77
N LYS A 38 -4.15 15.34 -2.05
CA LYS A 38 -5.56 15.34 -2.49
C LYS A 38 -6.14 13.91 -2.59
N ASP A 39 -5.32 12.87 -2.38
CA ASP A 39 -5.78 11.48 -2.48
C ASP A 39 -6.57 11.05 -1.24
N ALA A 40 -7.89 10.97 -1.38
CA ALA A 40 -8.79 10.51 -0.34
C ALA A 40 -8.46 9.08 0.15
N TRP A 41 -7.98 8.21 -0.73
CA TRP A 41 -7.61 6.85 -0.36
C TRP A 41 -6.30 6.81 0.43
N GLY A 42 -5.33 7.66 0.07
CA GLY A 42 -4.11 7.84 0.89
C GLY A 42 -4.46 8.26 2.32
N TRP A 43 -5.41 9.19 2.47
CA TRP A 43 -5.93 9.57 3.78
C TRP A 43 -6.69 8.45 4.49
N LEU A 44 -7.42 7.60 3.76
CA LEU A 44 -8.09 6.43 4.35
C LEU A 44 -7.08 5.45 4.96
N HIS A 45 -5.98 5.15 4.26
CA HIS A 45 -4.91 4.32 4.83
C HIS A 45 -4.33 4.96 6.09
N LEU A 46 -4.01 6.25 6.03
CA LEU A 46 -3.46 6.96 7.18
C LEU A 46 -4.43 6.99 8.37
N ALA A 47 -5.74 7.09 8.11
CA ALA A 47 -6.78 7.05 9.13
C ALA A 47 -6.91 5.69 9.83
N ALA A 48 -6.37 4.60 9.26
CA ALA A 48 -6.35 3.30 9.91
C ALA A 48 -5.57 3.30 11.24
N VAL A 49 -4.54 4.16 11.37
CA VAL A 49 -3.75 4.31 12.60
C VAL A 49 -4.60 4.88 13.74
N PRO A 50 -5.17 6.10 13.64
CA PRO A 50 -6.04 6.63 14.69
C PRO A 50 -7.31 5.80 14.88
N ALA A 51 -7.84 5.14 13.84
CA ALA A 51 -8.97 4.22 14.01
C ALA A 51 -8.62 3.03 14.91
N THR A 52 -7.46 2.41 14.71
CA THR A 52 -6.94 1.33 15.57
C THR A 52 -6.75 1.79 17.01
N LEU A 53 -6.17 2.98 17.20
CA LEU A 53 -6.00 3.57 18.53
C LEU A 53 -7.33 3.89 19.19
N LEU A 54 -8.30 4.43 18.44
CA LEU A 54 -9.62 4.75 18.94
C LEU A 54 -10.35 3.48 19.40
N LEU A 55 -10.34 2.41 18.58
CA LEU A 55 -10.96 1.12 18.93
C LEU A 55 -10.46 0.57 20.26
N ARG A 56 -9.14 0.66 20.50
CA ARG A 56 -8.54 0.23 21.76
C ARG A 56 -9.04 1.03 22.97
N GLN A 57 -9.43 2.28 22.79
CA GLN A 57 -9.96 3.12 23.87
C GLN A 57 -11.47 2.93 24.09
N ILE A 58 -12.24 2.75 23.01
CA ILE A 58 -13.70 2.66 23.10
C ILE A 58 -14.21 1.23 23.38
N VAL A 59 -13.42 0.20 23.04
CA VAL A 59 -13.76 -1.21 23.31
C VAL A 59 -12.56 -1.96 23.92
N PRO A 60 -12.08 -1.57 25.11
CA PRO A 60 -10.85 -2.13 25.69
C PRO A 60 -10.95 -3.64 25.98
N GLU A 61 -12.15 -4.15 26.24
CA GLU A 61 -12.43 -5.56 26.51
C GLU A 61 -12.43 -6.45 25.25
N ALA A 62 -12.48 -5.86 24.06
CA ALA A 62 -12.44 -6.64 22.82
C ALA A 62 -11.06 -7.28 22.63
N ASP A 63 -11.01 -8.46 22.01
CA ASP A 63 -9.74 -9.09 21.65
C ASP A 63 -8.90 -8.12 20.79
N TRP A 64 -7.60 -8.04 21.07
CA TRP A 64 -6.67 -7.13 20.40
C TRP A 64 -6.69 -7.30 18.87
N PHE A 65 -7.00 -8.51 18.38
CA PHE A 65 -7.16 -8.79 16.96
C PHE A 65 -8.19 -7.87 16.31
N TYR A 66 -9.38 -7.73 16.92
CA TYR A 66 -10.44 -6.86 16.40
C TYR A 66 -10.03 -5.38 16.44
N GLN A 67 -9.25 -4.99 17.44
CA GLN A 67 -8.77 -3.62 17.58
C GLN A 67 -7.75 -3.26 16.48
N ILE A 68 -6.86 -4.18 16.10
CA ILE A 68 -5.82 -3.94 15.07
C ILE A 68 -6.33 -4.11 13.62
N LEU A 69 -7.52 -4.68 13.42
CA LEU A 69 -8.07 -4.95 12.09
C LEU A 69 -8.01 -3.77 11.11
N PRO A 70 -8.31 -2.50 11.48
CA PRO A 70 -8.22 -1.40 10.53
C PRO A 70 -6.82 -1.26 9.92
N LEU A 71 -5.78 -1.37 10.75
CA LEU A 71 -4.40 -1.29 10.29
C LEU A 71 -4.00 -2.51 9.45
N THR A 72 -4.44 -3.71 9.85
CA THR A 72 -4.21 -4.95 9.10
C THR A 72 -4.84 -4.90 7.71
N LEU A 73 -6.10 -4.44 7.60
CA LEU A 73 -6.79 -4.28 6.32
C LEU A 73 -6.10 -3.24 5.44
N SER A 74 -5.65 -2.13 6.03
CA SER A 74 -4.87 -1.11 5.33
C SER A 74 -3.55 -1.68 4.79
N ALA A 75 -2.85 -2.51 5.56
CA ALA A 75 -1.63 -3.19 5.13
C ALA A 75 -1.88 -4.17 3.97
N LEU A 76 -2.93 -4.99 4.07
CA LEU A 76 -3.33 -5.94 3.01
C LEU A 76 -3.69 -5.22 1.71
N ALA A 77 -4.42 -4.11 1.79
CA ALA A 77 -4.68 -3.25 0.64
C ALA A 77 -3.39 -2.68 0.05
N GLY A 78 -2.45 -2.24 0.88
CA GLY A 78 -1.13 -1.78 0.46
C GLY A 78 -0.31 -2.85 -0.28
N PHE A 79 -0.32 -4.10 0.21
CA PHE A 79 0.32 -5.22 -0.49
C PHE A 79 -0.34 -5.50 -1.84
N LEU A 80 -1.67 -5.46 -1.91
CA LEU A 80 -2.39 -5.62 -3.18
C LEU A 80 -2.03 -4.49 -4.16
N GLU A 81 -2.00 -3.24 -3.70
CA GLU A 81 -1.61 -2.09 -4.51
C GLU A 81 -0.15 -2.19 -4.96
N ALA A 82 0.76 -2.67 -4.11
CA ALA A 82 2.14 -2.95 -4.51
C ALA A 82 2.22 -3.97 -5.67
N LEU A 83 1.44 -5.06 -5.60
CA LEU A 83 1.39 -6.03 -6.71
C LEU A 83 0.79 -5.41 -7.97
N VAL A 84 -0.31 -4.66 -7.85
CA VAL A 84 -0.97 -3.99 -8.98
C VAL A 84 -0.03 -2.99 -9.67
N LEU A 85 0.67 -2.16 -8.89
CA LEU A 85 1.58 -1.14 -9.41
C LEU A 85 2.86 -1.76 -9.95
N GLY A 86 3.42 -2.75 -9.26
CA GLY A 86 4.66 -3.40 -9.67
C GLY A 86 4.50 -4.29 -10.90
N LEU A 87 3.39 -5.03 -11.01
CA LEU A 87 3.10 -5.85 -12.18
C LEU A 87 2.61 -5.04 -13.38
N MET A 88 2.35 -3.75 -13.21
CA MET A 88 1.98 -2.86 -14.31
C MET A 88 3.11 -2.81 -15.35
N PRO A 89 2.83 -3.10 -16.64
CA PRO A 89 3.77 -2.87 -17.72
C PRO A 89 4.29 -1.43 -17.75
N ASP A 90 5.56 -1.22 -18.11
CA ASP A 90 6.21 0.11 -18.08
C ASP A 90 5.54 1.12 -19.02
N ASP A 91 5.07 0.67 -20.19
CA ASP A 91 4.32 1.50 -21.14
C ASP A 91 2.98 1.99 -20.54
N LYS A 92 2.26 1.12 -19.85
CA LYS A 92 1.01 1.47 -19.14
C LYS A 92 1.28 2.38 -17.95
N TRP A 93 2.37 2.13 -17.22
CA TRP A 93 2.82 3.00 -16.13
C TRP A 93 3.10 4.41 -16.64
N ASP A 94 3.87 4.52 -17.72
CA ASP A 94 4.23 5.82 -18.26
C ASP A 94 3.03 6.56 -18.83
N ALA A 95 2.16 5.89 -19.57
CA ALA A 95 0.94 6.49 -20.06
C ALA A 95 0.05 7.04 -18.93
N ARG A 96 0.08 6.41 -17.74
CA ARG A 96 -0.75 6.81 -16.61
C ARG A 96 -0.13 7.90 -15.74
N TYR A 97 1.16 7.79 -15.42
CA TYR A 97 1.82 8.63 -14.41
C TYR A 97 2.89 9.55 -14.97
N ASN A 98 3.40 9.28 -16.19
CA ASN A 98 4.55 9.97 -16.78
C ASN A 98 4.30 10.48 -18.20
N ALA A 99 3.05 10.58 -18.66
CA ALA A 99 2.71 10.85 -20.06
C ALA A 99 3.36 12.12 -20.64
N ALA A 100 3.52 13.15 -19.79
CA ALA A 100 4.12 14.42 -20.18
C ALA A 100 5.61 14.56 -19.81
N SER A 101 6.26 13.50 -19.31
CA SER A 101 7.64 13.57 -18.78
C SER A 101 8.73 13.46 -19.85
N GLY A 102 8.39 13.02 -21.08
CA GLY A 102 9.34 12.82 -22.17
C GLY A 102 10.36 11.69 -21.94
N ARG A 103 10.19 10.88 -20.90
CA ARG A 103 11.08 9.77 -20.52
C ARG A 103 10.28 8.47 -20.46
N GLN A 104 10.93 7.37 -20.83
CA GLN A 104 10.40 6.02 -20.63
C GLN A 104 10.94 5.41 -19.33
N SER A 105 10.08 4.71 -18.62
CA SER A 105 10.43 3.87 -17.49
C SER A 105 11.08 2.60 -17.99
N ASP A 106 12.20 2.24 -17.39
CA ASP A 106 12.86 0.94 -17.56
C ASP A 106 13.01 0.32 -16.17
N THR A 107 12.09 -0.57 -15.83
CA THR A 107 12.07 -1.15 -14.49
C THR A 107 12.88 -2.44 -14.42
N GLY A 108 14.00 -2.41 -13.71
CA GLY A 108 14.91 -3.54 -13.56
C GLY A 108 14.53 -4.58 -12.50
N TRP A 109 15.43 -5.56 -12.33
CA TRP A 109 15.29 -6.71 -11.45
C TRP A 109 14.94 -6.43 -9.96
N PRO A 110 15.32 -5.30 -9.32
CA PRO A 110 14.97 -5.07 -7.91
C PRO A 110 13.45 -5.07 -7.67
N LEU A 111 12.66 -4.65 -8.66
CA LEU A 111 11.21 -4.72 -8.58
C LEU A 111 10.71 -6.16 -8.41
N ALA A 112 11.33 -7.14 -9.09
CA ALA A 112 10.92 -8.54 -8.99
C ALA A 112 11.09 -9.06 -7.56
N VAL A 113 12.15 -8.66 -6.86
CA VAL A 113 12.36 -9.01 -5.45
C VAL A 113 11.26 -8.42 -4.57
N VAL A 114 10.89 -7.16 -4.80
CA VAL A 114 9.78 -6.53 -4.06
C VAL A 114 8.48 -7.26 -4.31
N LEU A 115 8.18 -7.67 -5.55
CA LEU A 115 6.97 -8.42 -5.89
C LEU A 115 6.91 -9.78 -5.20
N VAL A 116 8.00 -10.55 -5.21
CA VAL A 116 8.07 -11.84 -4.53
C VAL A 116 7.90 -11.67 -3.02
N ALA A 117 8.59 -10.71 -2.42
CA ALA A 117 8.46 -10.41 -0.99
C ALA A 117 7.03 -9.95 -0.62
N THR A 118 6.44 -9.10 -1.47
CA THR A 118 5.06 -8.62 -1.31
C THR A 118 4.06 -9.76 -1.35
N LEU A 119 4.20 -10.68 -2.31
CA LEU A 119 3.31 -11.83 -2.42
C LEU A 119 3.47 -12.76 -1.21
N MET A 120 4.70 -13.08 -0.83
CA MET A 120 4.98 -13.97 0.30
C MET A 120 4.42 -13.42 1.62
N LEU A 121 4.72 -12.16 1.95
CA LEU A 121 4.25 -11.54 3.18
C LEU A 121 2.76 -11.22 3.11
N GLY A 122 2.27 -10.69 2.00
CA GLY A 122 0.86 -10.34 1.82
C GLY A 122 -0.06 -11.56 1.92
N ALA A 123 0.28 -12.65 1.25
CA ALA A 123 -0.46 -13.90 1.37
C ALA A 123 -0.38 -14.48 2.80
N GLY A 124 0.80 -14.43 3.43
CA GLY A 124 1.00 -14.87 4.81
C GLY A 124 0.12 -14.09 5.80
N VAL A 125 0.13 -12.77 5.72
CA VAL A 125 -0.72 -11.90 6.57
C VAL A 125 -2.20 -12.16 6.29
N LEU A 126 -2.60 -12.33 5.03
CA LEU A 126 -3.99 -12.61 4.66
C LEU A 126 -4.47 -13.93 5.31
N ILE A 127 -3.70 -15.00 5.13
CA ILE A 127 -4.03 -16.32 5.67
C ILE A 127 -4.05 -16.27 7.20
N ALA A 128 -3.04 -15.66 7.83
CA ALA A 128 -2.98 -15.52 9.29
C ALA A 128 -4.19 -14.74 9.83
N THR A 129 -4.59 -13.65 9.16
CA THR A 129 -5.75 -12.85 9.54
C THR A 129 -7.04 -13.66 9.45
N MET A 130 -7.23 -14.42 8.37
CA MET A 130 -8.40 -15.30 8.22
C MET A 130 -8.42 -16.42 9.26
N ALA A 131 -7.27 -17.06 9.50
CA ALA A 131 -7.14 -18.12 10.50
C ALA A 131 -7.49 -17.60 11.90
N ARG A 132 -6.92 -16.46 12.30
CA ARG A 132 -7.20 -15.85 13.61
C ARG A 132 -8.66 -15.39 13.74
N LEU A 133 -9.24 -14.83 12.68
CA LEU A 133 -10.65 -14.45 12.66
C LEU A 133 -11.56 -15.66 12.92
N PHE A 134 -11.33 -16.79 12.22
CA PHE A 134 -12.13 -17.99 12.41
C PHE A 134 -11.89 -18.66 13.76
N ASP A 135 -10.66 -18.64 14.28
CA ASP A 135 -10.37 -19.11 15.63
C ASP A 135 -11.22 -18.35 16.67
N LEU A 136 -11.21 -17.02 16.62
CA LEU A 136 -12.01 -16.20 17.54
C LEU A 136 -13.52 -16.43 17.38
N LEU A 137 -14.02 -16.53 16.15
CA LEU A 137 -15.46 -16.67 15.89
C LEU A 137 -16.01 -18.05 16.30
N TYR A 138 -15.25 -19.12 16.10
CA TYR A 138 -15.77 -20.49 16.26
C TYR A 138 -15.23 -21.23 17.48
N THR A 139 -14.06 -20.86 18.00
CA THR A 139 -13.42 -21.54 19.13
C THR A 139 -13.31 -20.63 20.36
N GLY A 140 -13.55 -19.33 20.20
CA GLY A 140 -13.31 -18.33 21.23
C GLY A 140 -11.83 -18.01 21.43
N GLY A 141 -10.97 -18.33 20.46
CA GLY A 141 -9.55 -18.02 20.51
C GLY A 141 -8.66 -19.13 21.11
N ALA A 142 -9.12 -20.38 21.08
CA ALA A 142 -8.45 -21.51 21.72
C ALA A 142 -7.05 -21.82 21.14
N TYR A 143 -6.77 -21.36 19.91
CA TYR A 143 -5.50 -21.65 19.22
C TYR A 143 -4.55 -20.44 19.13
N GLY A 144 -4.90 -19.32 19.78
CA GLY A 144 -4.04 -18.16 19.95
C GLY A 144 -4.36 -16.99 19.05
#